data_AF-A0A8H5NJR6-F1
#
_entry.id   AF-A0A8H5NJR6-F1
#
_cell.length_a   1.000
_cell.length_b   1.000
_cell.length_c   1.000
_cell.angle_alpha   90.00
_cell.angle_beta   90.00
_cell.angle_gamma   90.00
#
_symmetry.space_group_name_H-M   'P 1'
#
loop_
_entity.id
_entity.type
_entity.pdbx_description
1 polymer ?
#
loop_
_entity_poly.entity_id
_entity_poly.type
_entity_poly.pdbx_seq_one_letter_code
_entity_poly.pdbx_strand_id
1 'polypeptide(L)'
;MTSRNLNKTWRDIVFEQYEADHAADVPFPIHYLIYGDQWKTDIIIDIPNKIDVPVFRQALLHAASSRRLEKDPAYEDDLIKVRARIPPSKNDAHSQDDTAAAGNSG
;
A
#
# COMPACT_ATOMS: atom_id res chain seq x y z
N MET A 1 9.31 -23.37 7.73
CA MET A 1 8.95 -23.12 6.33
C MET A 1 7.44 -23.13 6.24
N THR A 2 6.80 -21.97 6.12
CA THR A 2 5.35 -21.91 5.91
C THR A 2 5.06 -22.09 4.43
N SER A 3 4.29 -23.12 4.10
CA SER A 3 3.83 -23.44 2.76
C SER A 3 3.06 -22.23 2.20
N ARG A 4 3.65 -21.50 1.24
CA ARG A 4 2.91 -20.47 0.49
C ARG A 4 1.94 -21.20 -0.41
N ASN A 5 0.67 -21.21 -0.01
CA ASN A 5 -0.41 -21.78 -0.80
C ASN A 5 -0.56 -20.93 -2.08
N LEU A 6 0.00 -21.41 -3.19
CA LEU A 6 0.05 -20.74 -4.49
C LEU A 6 -1.34 -20.46 -5.10
N ASN A 7 -2.42 -20.95 -4.47
CA ASN A 7 -3.80 -20.72 -4.89
C ASN A 7 -4.44 -19.48 -4.24
N LYS A 8 -3.79 -18.84 -3.25
CA LYS A 8 -4.33 -17.63 -2.62
C LYS A 8 -4.06 -16.42 -3.50
N THR A 9 -5.11 -15.67 -3.79
CA THR A 9 -4.98 -14.37 -4.46
C THR A 9 -4.44 -13.33 -3.48
N TRP A 10 -3.92 -12.21 -3.98
CA TRP A 10 -3.48 -11.10 -3.11
C TRP A 10 -4.62 -10.61 -2.18
N ARG A 11 -5.87 -10.70 -2.62
CA ARG A 11 -7.06 -10.35 -1.83
C ARG A 11 -7.21 -11.25 -0.61
N ASP A 12 -7.06 -12.56 -0.80
CA ASP A 12 -7.19 -13.54 0.29
C ASP A 12 -6.13 -13.32 1.36
N ILE A 13 -4.89 -13.02 0.94
CA ILE A 13 -3.78 -12.71 1.86
C ILE A 13 -4.11 -11.46 2.68
N VAL A 14 -4.60 -10.40 2.02
CA VAL A 14 -4.95 -9.14 2.68
C VAL A 14 -6.15 -9.31 3.62
N PHE A 15 -7.14 -10.14 3.26
CA PHE A 15 -8.26 -10.45 4.16
C PHE A 15 -7.81 -11.16 5.43
N GLU A 16 -6.97 -12.18 5.30
CA GLU A 16 -6.44 -12.92 6.45
C GLU A 16 -5.59 -12.02 7.35
N GLN A 17 -4.77 -11.15 6.75
CA GLN A 17 -3.92 -10.24 7.49
C GLN A 17 -4.74 -9.18 8.23
N TYR A 18 -5.74 -8.57 7.57
CA TYR A 18 -6.61 -7.59 8.22
C TYR A 18 -7.46 -8.20 9.33
N GLU A 19 -7.96 -9.43 9.17
CA GLU A 19 -8.73 -10.10 10.22
C GLU A 19 -7.86 -10.38 11.46
N ALA A 20 -6.61 -10.80 11.27
CA ALA A 20 -5.67 -11.00 12.36
C ALA A 20 -5.30 -9.68 13.05
N ASP A 21 -5.00 -8.63 12.28
CA ASP A 21 -4.66 -7.30 12.77
C ASP A 21 -5.84 -6.63 13.50
N HIS A 22 -7.06 -6.81 12.99
CA HIS A 22 -8.28 -6.33 13.63
C HIS A 22 -8.53 -7.05 14.96
N ALA A 23 -8.29 -8.36 15.05
CA ALA A 23 -8.40 -9.14 16.29
C ALA A 23 -7.31 -8.78 17.31
N ALA A 24 -6.12 -8.40 16.84
CA ALA A 24 -5.00 -7.94 17.65
C ALA A 24 -5.10 -6.45 18.06
N ASP A 25 -6.13 -5.74 17.59
CA ASP A 25 -6.36 -4.32 17.84
C ASP A 25 -5.14 -3.44 17.51
N VAL A 26 -4.51 -3.69 16.35
CA VAL A 26 -3.32 -2.92 15.94
C VAL A 26 -3.67 -1.45 15.71
N PRO A 27 -2.73 -0.52 15.97
CA PRO A 27 -2.96 0.91 15.76
C PRO A 27 -3.06 1.25 14.27
N PHE A 28 -3.93 2.22 13.96
CA PHE A 28 -4.12 2.76 12.61
C PHE A 28 -3.30 4.05 12.43
N PRO A 29 -2.88 4.39 11.19
CA PRO A 29 -3.18 3.71 9.93
C PRO A 29 -2.40 2.40 9.73
N ILE A 30 -3.01 1.43 9.03
CA ILE A 30 -2.36 0.18 8.63
C ILE A 30 -1.90 0.28 7.17
N HIS A 31 -0.69 -0.23 6.90
CA HIS A 31 -0.10 -0.25 5.58
C HIS A 31 0.30 -1.68 5.20
N TYR A 32 -0.35 -2.23 4.18
CA TYR A 32 0.04 -3.52 3.62
C TYR A 32 0.85 -3.34 2.35
N LEU A 33 1.97 -4.06 2.27
CA LEU A 33 2.76 -4.20 1.05
C LEU A 33 2.60 -5.63 0.53
N ILE A 34 1.96 -5.79 -0.62
CA ILE A 34 1.69 -7.10 -1.21
C ILE A 34 1.92 -7.09 -2.72
N TYR A 35 2.31 -8.24 -3.29
CA TYR A 35 2.39 -8.40 -4.72
C TYR A 35 1.00 -8.56 -5.35
N GLY A 36 0.58 -7.58 -6.15
CA GLY A 36 -0.65 -7.63 -6.92
C GLY A 36 -0.45 -8.41 -8.21
N ASP A 37 -0.80 -9.71 -8.20
CA ASP A 37 -0.64 -10.60 -9.34
C ASP A 37 -1.36 -10.12 -10.62
N GLN A 38 -2.44 -9.37 -10.46
CA GLN A 38 -3.20 -8.72 -11.53
C GLN A 38 -2.40 -7.66 -12.27
N TRP A 39 -1.62 -6.85 -11.55
CA TRP A 39 -0.83 -5.74 -12.11
C TRP A 39 0.66 -6.06 -12.26
N LYS A 40 1.07 -7.26 -11.82
CA LYS A 40 2.46 -7.75 -11.82
C LYS A 40 3.44 -6.82 -11.09
N THR A 41 2.95 -6.08 -10.09
CA THR A 41 3.74 -5.14 -9.30
C THR A 41 3.39 -5.25 -7.82
N ASP A 42 4.31 -4.80 -6.98
CA ASP A 42 4.00 -4.52 -5.57
C ASP A 42 2.95 -3.40 -5.49
N ILE A 43 1.94 -3.59 -4.66
CA ILE A 43 0.92 -2.62 -4.32
C ILE A 43 0.97 -2.31 -2.82
N ILE A 44 0.63 -1.08 -2.50
CA ILE A 44 0.43 -0.60 -1.14
C ILE A 44 -1.08 -0.44 -0.92
N ILE A 45 -1.58 -1.00 0.17
CA ILE A 45 -2.96 -0.82 0.62
C ILE A 45 -2.91 -0.10 1.95
N ASP A 46 -3.41 1.14 1.96
CA ASP A 46 -3.47 1.99 3.13
C ASP A 46 -4.90 1.95 3.69
N ILE A 47 -5.02 1.70 5.00
CA ILE A 47 -6.28 1.67 5.74
C ILE A 47 -6.19 2.75 6.82
N PRO A 48 -6.87 3.91 6.65
CA PRO A 48 -6.68 5.07 7.52
C PRO A 48 -7.30 4.90 8.91
N ASN A 49 -8.41 4.16 9.02
CA ASN A 49 -9.19 4.03 10.24
C ASN A 49 -9.61 2.58 10.49
N LYS A 50 -9.88 2.25 11.76
CA LYS A 50 -10.44 0.96 12.12
C LYS A 50 -11.84 0.81 11.53
N ILE A 51 -12.01 -0.20 10.69
CA ILE A 51 -13.30 -0.55 10.07
C ILE A 51 -13.61 -2.02 10.33
N ASP A 52 -14.89 -2.37 10.41
CA ASP A 52 -15.28 -3.75 10.66
C ASP A 52 -14.81 -4.66 9.51
N VAL A 53 -14.43 -5.90 9.83
CA VAL A 53 -13.93 -6.88 8.85
C VAL A 53 -14.87 -7.05 7.64
N PRO A 54 -16.21 -7.13 7.77
CA PRO A 54 -17.10 -7.19 6.62
C PRO A 54 -17.07 -5.94 5.74
N VAL A 55 -16.95 -4.75 6.33
CA VAL A 55 -16.86 -3.47 5.62
C VAL A 55 -15.56 -3.41 4.83
N PHE A 56 -14.44 -3.80 5.44
CA PHE A 56 -13.16 -3.91 4.76
C PHE A 56 -13.21 -4.87 3.57
N ARG A 57 -13.77 -6.07 3.76
CA ARG A 57 -13.89 -7.06 2.69
C ARG A 57 -14.67 -6.50 1.51
N GLN A 58 -15.78 -5.82 1.77
CA GLN A 58 -16.60 -5.20 0.73
C GLN A 58 -15.85 -4.07 0.01
N ALA A 59 -15.16 -3.18 0.74
CA ALA A 59 -14.39 -2.09 0.17
C ALA A 59 -13.26 -2.61 -0.75
N LEU A 60 -12.51 -3.63 -0.30
CA LEU A 60 -11.42 -4.20 -1.10
C LEU A 60 -11.94 -4.92 -2.35
N LEU A 61 -13.06 -5.63 -2.25
CA LEU A 61 -13.70 -6.26 -3.41
C LEU A 61 -14.20 -5.22 -4.41
N HIS A 62 -14.76 -4.10 -3.92
CA HIS A 62 -15.17 -2.98 -4.75
C HIS A 62 -13.97 -2.36 -5.49
N ALA A 63 -12.89 -2.04 -4.77
CA ALA A 63 -11.65 -1.52 -5.35
C ALA A 63 -11.09 -2.47 -6.42
N ALA A 64 -10.93 -3.75 -6.09
CA ALA A 64 -10.41 -4.77 -7.02
C ALA A 64 -11.30 -4.93 -8.26
N SER A 65 -12.62 -4.87 -8.10
CA SER A 65 -13.57 -4.98 -9.22
C SER A 65 -13.52 -3.74 -10.12
N SER A 66 -13.45 -2.55 -9.53
CA SER A 66 -13.38 -1.28 -10.28
C SER A 66 -12.10 -1.15 -11.11
N ARG A 67 -11.00 -1.75 -10.65
CA ARG A 67 -9.70 -1.73 -11.33
C ARG A 67 -9.38 -3.00 -12.09
N ARG A 68 -10.33 -3.92 -12.26
CA ARG A 68 -10.10 -5.25 -12.88
C ARG A 68 -9.45 -5.19 -14.26
N LEU A 69 -9.85 -4.22 -15.08
CA LEU A 69 -9.38 -4.05 -16.46
C LEU A 69 -8.33 -2.94 -16.60
N GLU A 70 -8.04 -2.23 -15.51
CA GLU A 70 -7.11 -1.10 -15.50
C GLU A 70 -5.68 -1.60 -15.30
N LYS A 71 -4.73 -0.97 -16.01
CA LYS A 71 -3.30 -1.25 -15.85
C LYS A 71 -2.75 -0.66 -14.56
N ASP A 72 -3.35 0.42 -14.07
CA ASP A 72 -2.97 1.10 -12.84
C ASP A 72 -3.82 0.59 -11.66
N PRO A 73 -3.20 0.10 -10.56
CA PRO A 73 -3.91 -0.28 -9.34
C PRO A 73 -4.48 0.91 -8.54
N ALA A 74 -4.15 2.16 -8.90
CA ALA A 74 -4.53 3.33 -8.12
C ALA A 74 -6.03 3.43 -7.86
N TYR A 75 -6.44 3.32 -6.61
CA TYR A 75 -7.82 3.46 -6.13
C TYR A 75 -7.82 4.19 -4.80
N GLU A 76 -8.81 5.04 -4.55
CA GLU A 76 -8.92 5.79 -3.30
C GLU A 76 -10.39 6.07 -3.01
N ASP A 77 -10.81 5.75 -1.79
CA ASP A 77 -12.07 6.18 -1.20
C ASP A 77 -11.85 6.50 0.30
N ASP A 78 -12.94 6.74 1.02
CA ASP A 78 -12.90 7.10 2.44
C ASP A 78 -12.43 5.95 3.36
N LEU A 79 -12.43 4.70 2.86
CA LEU A 79 -12.16 3.49 3.64
C LEU A 79 -10.78 2.90 3.36
N ILE A 80 -10.33 2.91 2.11
CA ILE A 80 -9.05 2.34 1.68
C ILE A 80 -8.42 3.14 0.54
N LYS A 81 -7.09 3.06 0.46
CA LYS A 81 -6.32 3.53 -0.69
C LYS A 81 -5.42 2.42 -1.19
N VAL A 82 -5.44 2.17 -2.49
CA VAL A 82 -4.59 1.20 -3.18
C VAL A 82 -3.71 1.96 -4.16
N ARG A 83 -2.40 1.69 -4.17
CA ARG A 83 -1.48 2.32 -5.12
C ARG A 83 -0.35 1.37 -5.48
N ALA A 84 0.21 1.53 -6.68
CA ALA A 84 1.44 0.83 -7.04
C ALA A 84 2.57 1.34 -6.14
N ARG A 85 3.44 0.43 -5.69
CA ARG A 85 4.71 0.81 -5.10
C ARG A 85 5.57 1.38 -6.22
N ILE A 86 5.84 2.69 -6.17
CA ILE A 86 6.85 3.30 -7.03
C ILE A 86 8.20 2.77 -6.52
N PRO A 87 8.97 2.02 -7.33
CA PRO A 87 10.31 1.65 -6.93
C PRO A 87 11.11 2.94 -6.74
N PRO A 88 11.94 3.05 -5.67
CA PRO A 88 12.78 4.23 -5.50
C PRO A 88 13.59 4.39 -6.79
N SER A 89 13.34 5.49 -7.50
CA SER A 89 14.13 5.84 -8.67
C SER A 89 15.57 5.94 -8.20
N LYS A 90 16.52 5.34 -8.93
CA LYS A 90 17.95 5.39 -8.60
C LYS A 90 18.56 6.81 -8.64
N ASN A 91 17.75 7.87 -8.70
CA ASN A 91 18.15 9.24 -8.97
C ASN A 91 17.85 10.25 -7.84
N ASP A 92 17.36 9.83 -6.66
CA ASP A 92 17.23 10.74 -5.50
C ASP A 92 18.49 10.74 -4.61
N ALA A 93 19.63 10.32 -5.17
CA ALA A 93 20.92 10.65 -4.62
C ALA A 93 21.41 11.97 -5.24
N HIS A 94 21.53 12.99 -4.40
CA HIS A 94 22.32 14.22 -4.58
C HIS A 94 21.60 15.44 -5.19
N SER A 95 21.08 16.30 -4.29
CA SER A 95 21.37 17.74 -4.30
C SER A 95 21.17 18.28 -2.88
N GLN A 96 22.02 17.84 -1.94
CA GLN A 96 22.53 18.78 -0.95
C GLN A 96 23.72 19.44 -1.63
N ASP A 97 23.44 20.47 -2.43
CA ASP A 97 24.50 21.35 -2.89
C ASP A 97 24.72 22.38 -1.80
N ASP A 98 25.86 22.24 -1.14
CA ASP A 98 26.48 23.23 -0.28
C ASP A 98 26.49 24.60 -0.98
N THR A 99 25.96 25.62 -0.32
CA THR A 99 26.47 26.98 -0.54
C THR A 99 27.14 27.44 0.75
N ALA A 100 28.37 26.99 0.93
CA ALA A 100 29.29 27.55 1.90
C ALA A 100 29.97 28.82 1.32
N ALA A 101 29.92 29.87 2.14
CA ALA A 101 30.89 30.97 2.28
C ALA A 101 31.01 32.05 1.19
N ALA A 102 30.67 33.30 1.57
CA ALA A 102 31.63 34.35 1.98
C ALA A 102 31.11 35.76 1.64
N GLY A 103 31.14 36.69 2.59
CA GLY A 103 30.87 38.11 2.30
C GLY A 103 30.80 39.02 3.53
N ASN A 104 31.91 39.69 3.81
CA ASN A 104 32.17 40.64 4.89
C ASN A 104 31.44 42.01 4.72
N SER A 105 31.41 42.75 5.83
CA SER A 105 31.35 44.22 6.00
C SER A 105 30.01 44.95 6.13
N GLY A 106 29.85 45.59 7.30
CA GLY A 106 28.96 46.70 7.61
C GLY A 106 29.24 47.22 9.01
#